data_AF-F4W9P7-F1
#
_entry.id   AF-F4W9P7-F1
#
_cell.length_a   1.000
_cell.length_b   1.000
_cell.length_c   1.000
_cell.angle_alpha   90.00
_cell.angle_beta   90.00
_cell.angle_gamma   90.00
#
_symmetry.space_group_name_H-M   'P 1'
#
loop_
_entity.id
_entity.type
_entity.pdbx_description
1 polymer ?
#
loop_
_entity_poly.entity_id
_entity_poly.type
_entity_poly.pdbx_seq_one_letter_code
_entity_poly.pdbx_strand_id
1 'polypeptide(L)'
;MEGSRTTPSYVAFSKDDERLVGMPAKRQAVTNSVNTFYATKRLIGRRFEDPEVKKDMKSVTYKIVKASNGDAWVQGADGKMYSPSQIGAFVLMKMKETAAAYLNTSVKNAVITVPAYFNDSQRQATKDAGQIAGLNVLRVINEPTAAALAYGMDKQEDKIIAVYDLGGGTFDISILEIQKGVFEVKSTNGDTFLGGEDFDNALVNYLVSEFKKEQGIDVTKDAMAMQRLKEASEKAKIELSSSLQTDINLPYLTMDSSGPKHLNLKLSRSKFESLVNDLIKRTVQPCQKALSDAEVTKSDIGEVLLVGGMTRVPKVQQTVQEIFGRQPSKAVNPDEAVAVGAAVQGGVLAGDVTDVLLLDVTPLSLGIETLGGVFTRLISRNTTIPTKKSQVFSTAADGQTQVEIKVHQGEREMAGDNKLLGQFSLVGIPPAPRGVPQIEVTFDIDANGIVHVSARDKGTGKEQQIVIQSSGGLSKDEIENMVKNAEQYAKADKIKKERVEAVNQAEGIIHDTESKLEEFKAQLPQEECDKLKELVAKLREILAKKDDVDPEEIKKQTNELQQASLKLFEMAYKKMAAERESQSQSQQEPEGEKKEEKN
;
A
#
# COMPACT_ATOMS: atom_id res chain seq x y z
N MET A 1 16.71 -6.18 -3.05
CA MET A 1 15.78 -5.10 -2.66
C MET A 1 15.99 -3.91 -3.60
N GLU A 2 14.96 -3.14 -3.91
CA GLU A 2 15.06 -1.98 -4.82
C GLU A 2 15.74 -0.75 -4.19
N GLY A 3 16.20 -0.85 -2.94
CA GLY A 3 16.89 0.23 -2.21
C GLY A 3 16.00 1.38 -1.73
N SER A 4 14.71 1.37 -2.09
CA SER A 4 13.74 2.39 -1.66
C SER A 4 13.17 2.10 -0.27
N ARG A 5 12.88 3.16 0.48
CA ARG A 5 12.23 3.12 1.80
C ARG A 5 10.70 3.00 1.72
N THR A 6 10.13 3.27 0.55
CA THR A 6 8.70 3.09 0.24
C THR A 6 8.54 2.24 -1.02
N THR A 7 7.40 1.57 -1.17
CA THR A 7 7.08 0.74 -2.34
C THR A 7 5.76 1.21 -2.94
N PRO A 8 5.68 1.46 -4.26
CA PRO A 8 4.41 1.80 -4.90
C PRO A 8 3.37 0.69 -4.69
N SER A 9 2.15 1.06 -4.30
CA SER A 9 1.03 0.13 -4.18
C SER A 9 0.44 -0.21 -5.56
N TYR A 10 1.28 -0.80 -6.41
CA TYR A 10 0.98 -1.25 -7.77
C TYR A 10 1.13 -2.76 -7.82
N VAL A 11 0.17 -3.43 -8.46
CA VAL A 11 0.21 -4.85 -8.77
C VAL A 11 -0.10 -5.02 -10.25
N ALA A 12 0.72 -5.79 -10.97
CA ALA A 12 0.45 -6.11 -12.36
C ALA A 12 0.57 -7.60 -12.61
N PHE A 13 -0.20 -8.09 -13.58
CA PHE A 13 -0.04 -9.44 -14.11
C PHE A 13 0.51 -9.35 -15.54
N SER A 14 1.66 -9.98 -15.77
CA SER A 14 2.28 -10.04 -17.09
C SER A 14 1.48 -10.96 -18.02
N LYS A 15 1.84 -10.97 -19.30
CA LYS A 15 1.23 -11.90 -20.28
C LYS A 15 1.51 -13.37 -19.95
N ASP A 16 2.59 -13.64 -19.22
CA ASP A 16 3.02 -14.96 -18.78
C ASP A 16 2.49 -15.31 -17.38
N ASP A 17 1.41 -14.63 -16.96
CA ASP A 17 0.75 -14.75 -15.65
C ASP A 17 1.71 -14.48 -14.47
N GLU A 18 2.76 -13.69 -14.69
CA GLU A 18 3.68 -13.27 -13.63
C GLU A 18 3.11 -12.12 -12.83
N ARG A 19 3.08 -12.27 -11.50
CA ARG A 19 2.67 -11.20 -10.59
C ARG A 19 3.84 -10.28 -10.27
N LEU A 20 3.72 -9.03 -10.71
CA LEU A 20 4.64 -7.96 -10.39
C LEU A 20 4.04 -7.07 -9.29
N VAL A 21 4.85 -6.65 -8.32
CA VAL A 21 4.42 -5.75 -7.22
C VAL A 21 5.48 -4.66 -7.03
N GLY A 22 5.06 -3.41 -6.81
CA GLY A 22 5.98 -2.30 -6.53
C GLY A 22 6.47 -1.59 -7.78
N MET A 23 7.75 -1.20 -7.80
CA MET A 23 8.34 -0.50 -8.96
C MET A 23 8.27 -1.30 -10.27
N PRO A 24 8.49 -2.63 -10.30
CA PRO A 24 8.33 -3.42 -11.52
C PRO A 24 6.95 -3.27 -12.13
N ALA A 25 5.90 -3.35 -11.29
CA ALA A 25 4.52 -3.14 -11.72
C ALA A 25 4.28 -1.70 -12.20
N LYS A 26 4.79 -0.69 -11.49
CA LYS A 26 4.66 0.73 -11.91
C LYS A 26 5.34 0.99 -13.26
N ARG A 27 6.55 0.44 -13.50
CA ARG A 27 7.33 0.68 -14.73
C ARG A 27 6.65 0.15 -16.00
N GLN A 28 5.99 -1.00 -15.92
CA GLN A 28 5.32 -1.60 -17.07
C GLN A 28 3.87 -1.13 -17.27
N ALA A 29 3.37 -0.22 -16.42
CA ALA A 29 1.99 0.24 -16.46
C ALA A 29 1.62 0.88 -17.82
N VAL A 30 2.56 1.58 -18.47
CA VAL A 30 2.37 2.20 -19.80
C VAL A 30 1.97 1.19 -20.87
N THR A 31 2.59 0.01 -20.89
CA THR A 31 2.39 -1.01 -21.93
C THR A 31 1.38 -2.09 -21.53
N ASN A 32 0.94 -2.10 -20.27
CA ASN A 32 0.04 -3.11 -19.71
C ASN A 32 -1.00 -2.49 -18.74
N SER A 33 -1.55 -1.34 -19.11
CA SER A 33 -2.39 -0.51 -18.22
C SER A 33 -3.69 -1.20 -17.76
N VAL A 34 -4.21 -2.15 -18.54
CA VAL A 34 -5.45 -2.89 -18.23
C VAL A 34 -5.22 -3.98 -17.18
N ASN A 35 -4.01 -4.56 -17.11
CA ASN A 35 -3.64 -5.59 -16.12
C ASN A 35 -2.80 -5.03 -14.97
N THR A 36 -2.72 -3.70 -14.85
CA THR A 36 -1.97 -3.02 -13.79
C THR A 36 -2.94 -2.32 -12.86
N PHE A 37 -3.07 -2.85 -11.66
CA PHE A 37 -3.94 -2.36 -10.61
C PHE A 37 -3.18 -1.45 -9.66
N TYR A 38 -3.74 -0.26 -9.42
CA TYR A 38 -3.21 0.76 -8.52
C TYR A 38 -4.39 1.50 -7.88
N ALA A 39 -4.15 2.30 -6.84
CA ALA A 39 -5.20 3.04 -6.12
C ALA A 39 -6.38 2.15 -5.61
N THR A 40 -6.20 0.84 -5.51
CA THR A 40 -7.26 -0.12 -5.10
C THR A 40 -7.71 0.07 -3.65
N LYS A 41 -6.91 0.75 -2.81
CA LYS A 41 -7.32 1.22 -1.48
C LYS A 41 -8.54 2.16 -1.53
N ARG A 42 -8.81 2.83 -2.66
CA ARG A 42 -10.04 3.62 -2.85
C ARG A 42 -11.28 2.75 -3.09
N LEU A 43 -11.09 1.48 -3.46
CA LEU A 43 -12.16 0.50 -3.72
C LEU A 43 -12.39 -0.47 -2.55
N ILE A 44 -11.40 -0.64 -1.67
CA ILE A 44 -11.48 -1.60 -0.56
C ILE A 44 -12.69 -1.29 0.33
N GLY A 45 -13.48 -2.31 0.63
CA GLY A 45 -14.71 -2.19 1.45
C GLY A 45 -15.85 -1.38 0.83
N ARG A 46 -15.82 -1.05 -0.48
CA ARG A 46 -16.89 -0.30 -1.18
C ARG A 46 -17.77 -1.20 -2.04
N ARG A 47 -19.02 -0.78 -2.23
CA ARG A 47 -19.97 -1.44 -3.14
C ARG A 47 -19.78 -0.92 -4.55
N PHE A 48 -20.04 -1.77 -5.54
CA PHE A 48 -19.95 -1.38 -6.95
C PHE A 48 -20.84 -0.18 -7.32
N GLU A 49 -21.98 -0.04 -6.63
CA GLU A 49 -22.95 1.03 -6.90
C GLU A 49 -22.60 2.36 -6.23
N ASP A 50 -21.60 2.40 -5.35
CA ASP A 50 -21.23 3.61 -4.60
C ASP A 50 -20.83 4.74 -5.57
N PRO A 51 -21.27 6.00 -5.36
CA PRO A 51 -20.97 7.13 -6.25
C PRO A 51 -19.47 7.34 -6.48
N GLU A 52 -18.66 7.11 -5.44
CA GLU A 52 -17.20 7.20 -5.48
C GLU A 52 -16.62 6.18 -6.46
N VAL A 53 -17.10 4.93 -6.42
CA VAL A 53 -16.65 3.86 -7.34
C VAL A 53 -17.00 4.23 -8.78
N LYS A 54 -18.20 4.77 -9.03
CA LYS A 54 -18.63 5.25 -10.36
C LYS A 54 -17.76 6.40 -10.87
N LYS A 55 -17.18 7.22 -9.99
CA LYS A 55 -16.22 8.27 -10.36
C LYS A 55 -14.86 7.67 -10.73
N ASP A 56 -14.34 6.74 -9.92
CA ASP A 56 -13.05 6.09 -10.21
C ASP A 56 -13.10 5.26 -11.49
N MET A 57 -14.22 4.62 -11.81
CA MET A 57 -14.45 3.90 -13.08
C MET A 57 -14.16 4.72 -14.34
N LYS A 58 -14.28 6.05 -14.26
CA LYS A 58 -14.01 6.96 -15.39
C LYS A 58 -12.54 7.39 -15.48
N SER A 59 -11.76 7.12 -14.43
CA SER A 59 -10.41 7.67 -14.25
C SER A 59 -9.32 6.59 -14.30
N VAL A 60 -9.66 5.33 -13.98
CA VAL A 60 -8.71 4.21 -14.00
C VAL A 60 -8.67 3.53 -15.37
N THR A 61 -7.56 2.86 -15.66
CA THR A 61 -7.33 2.14 -16.93
C THR A 61 -7.75 0.68 -16.90
N TYR A 62 -7.81 0.08 -15.71
CA TYR A 62 -8.30 -1.29 -15.50
C TYR A 62 -9.81 -1.31 -15.31
N LYS A 63 -10.43 -2.48 -15.45
CA LYS A 63 -11.89 -2.62 -15.33
C LYS A 63 -12.29 -2.82 -13.88
N ILE A 64 -13.26 -2.04 -13.41
CA ILE A 64 -13.96 -2.28 -12.14
C ILE A 64 -15.26 -3.01 -12.45
N VAL A 65 -15.55 -4.08 -11.71
CA VAL A 65 -16.69 -4.99 -11.93
C VAL A 65 -17.46 -5.24 -10.65
N LYS A 66 -18.72 -5.64 -10.79
CA LYS A 66 -19.60 -6.02 -9.68
C LYS A 66 -19.37 -7.49 -9.33
N ALA A 67 -18.96 -7.76 -8.10
CA ALA A 67 -18.89 -9.12 -7.58
C ALA A 67 -20.29 -9.70 -7.32
N SER A 68 -20.38 -11.01 -7.12
CA SER A 68 -21.63 -11.72 -6.81
C SER A 68 -22.34 -11.16 -5.57
N ASN A 69 -21.57 -10.72 -4.57
CA ASN A 69 -22.07 -10.11 -3.35
C ASN A 69 -22.39 -8.60 -3.48
N GLY A 70 -22.14 -8.00 -4.65
CA GLY A 70 -22.36 -6.56 -4.93
C GLY A 70 -21.16 -5.64 -4.69
N ASP A 71 -20.02 -6.17 -4.24
CA ASP A 71 -18.80 -5.38 -3.98
C ASP A 71 -18.11 -4.95 -5.28
N ALA A 72 -17.30 -3.87 -5.17
CA ALA A 72 -16.46 -3.39 -6.25
C ALA A 72 -15.17 -4.22 -6.33
N TRP A 73 -15.03 -5.02 -7.39
CA TRP A 73 -13.82 -5.80 -7.69
C TRP A 73 -13.10 -5.27 -8.91
N VAL A 74 -11.85 -5.69 -9.14
CA VAL A 74 -11.08 -5.35 -10.35
C VAL A 74 -10.95 -6.56 -11.26
N GLN A 75 -10.88 -6.34 -12.56
CA GLN A 75 -10.79 -7.40 -13.56
C GLN A 75 -9.65 -7.13 -14.56
N GLY A 76 -8.83 -8.14 -14.80
CA GLY A 76 -7.79 -8.14 -15.84
C GLY A 76 -8.37 -8.38 -17.23
N ALA A 77 -7.55 -8.18 -18.27
CA ALA A 77 -7.92 -8.40 -19.67
C ALA A 77 -8.24 -9.87 -19.98
N ASP A 78 -7.73 -10.81 -19.19
CA ASP A 78 -8.01 -12.24 -19.25
C ASP A 78 -9.37 -12.63 -18.62
N GLY A 79 -10.08 -11.66 -18.04
CA GLY A 79 -11.34 -11.88 -17.36
C GLY A 79 -11.21 -12.31 -15.90
N LYS A 80 -10.00 -12.56 -15.38
CA LYS A 80 -9.80 -12.89 -13.96
C LYS A 80 -10.18 -11.69 -13.10
N MET A 81 -10.92 -11.97 -12.02
CA MET A 81 -11.40 -10.97 -11.08
C MET A 81 -10.64 -11.09 -9.76
N TYR A 82 -10.31 -9.94 -9.17
CA TYR A 82 -9.61 -9.83 -7.90
C TYR A 82 -10.37 -8.88 -6.99
N SER A 83 -10.54 -9.27 -5.72
CA SER A 83 -11.04 -8.34 -4.72
C SER A 83 -9.98 -7.28 -4.40
N PRO A 84 -10.37 -6.05 -3.99
CA PRO A 84 -9.38 -5.07 -3.54
C PRO A 84 -8.54 -5.56 -2.36
N SER A 85 -9.12 -6.40 -1.48
CA SER A 85 -8.38 -7.05 -0.39
C SER A 85 -7.30 -7.99 -0.91
N GLN A 86 -7.55 -8.74 -1.99
CA GLN A 86 -6.56 -9.60 -2.60
C GLN A 86 -5.43 -8.80 -3.24
N ILE A 87 -5.74 -7.70 -3.93
CA ILE A 87 -4.71 -6.78 -4.46
C ILE A 87 -3.88 -6.16 -3.33
N GLY A 88 -4.54 -5.72 -2.24
CA GLY A 88 -3.87 -5.23 -1.05
C GLY A 88 -2.97 -6.28 -0.39
N ALA A 89 -3.41 -7.54 -0.36
CA ALA A 89 -2.63 -8.66 0.17
C ALA A 89 -1.33 -8.86 -0.61
N PHE A 90 -1.33 -8.70 -1.93
CA PHE A 90 -0.12 -8.81 -2.74
C PHE A 90 0.92 -7.73 -2.40
N VAL A 91 0.47 -6.50 -2.10
CA VAL A 91 1.34 -5.44 -1.58
C VAL A 91 1.86 -5.81 -0.18
N LEU A 92 1.00 -6.30 0.70
CA LEU A 92 1.40 -6.73 2.05
C LEU A 92 2.37 -7.91 2.05
N MET A 93 2.23 -8.86 1.12
CA MET A 93 3.20 -9.95 0.93
C MET A 93 4.58 -9.40 0.59
N LYS A 94 4.67 -8.41 -0.31
CA LYS A 94 5.93 -7.74 -0.63
C LYS A 94 6.55 -7.05 0.59
N MET A 95 5.74 -6.43 1.44
CA MET A 95 6.20 -5.79 2.68
C MET A 95 6.70 -6.82 3.70
N LYS A 96 5.96 -7.92 3.86
CA LYS A 96 6.34 -9.08 4.68
C LYS A 96 7.67 -9.69 4.22
N GLU A 97 7.85 -9.89 2.91
CA GLU A 97 9.10 -10.38 2.31
C GLU A 97 10.26 -9.42 2.57
N THR A 98 10.01 -8.11 2.46
CA THR A 98 11.03 -7.07 2.72
C THR A 98 11.48 -7.12 4.17
N ALA A 99 10.55 -7.18 5.13
CA ALA A 99 10.87 -7.31 6.54
C ALA A 99 11.57 -8.63 6.86
N ALA A 100 11.09 -9.75 6.30
CA ALA A 100 11.68 -11.07 6.52
C ALA A 100 13.12 -11.16 5.98
N ALA A 101 13.39 -10.56 4.81
CA ALA A 101 14.73 -10.50 4.24
C ALA A 101 15.68 -9.59 5.04
N TYR A 102 15.17 -8.52 5.65
CA TYR A 102 15.98 -7.67 6.53
C TYR A 102 16.31 -8.36 7.86
N LEU A 103 15.32 -9.04 8.47
CA LEU A 103 15.46 -9.70 9.76
C LEU A 103 16.07 -11.10 9.68
N ASN A 104 16.23 -11.66 8.48
CA ASN A 104 16.64 -13.05 8.23
C ASN A 104 15.77 -14.08 8.99
N THR A 105 14.46 -13.80 9.12
CA THR A 105 13.50 -14.68 9.81
C THR A 105 12.09 -14.52 9.26
N SER A 106 11.21 -15.48 9.53
CA SER A 106 9.81 -15.41 9.09
C SER A 106 9.02 -14.37 9.89
N VAL A 107 8.32 -13.47 9.20
CA VAL A 107 7.39 -12.50 9.82
C VAL A 107 5.97 -13.04 9.77
N LYS A 108 5.31 -13.15 10.93
CA LYS A 108 3.95 -13.71 11.05
C LYS A 108 2.91 -12.71 11.56
N ASN A 109 3.32 -11.75 12.39
CA ASN A 109 2.42 -10.78 13.00
C ASN A 109 2.65 -9.39 12.40
N ALA A 110 1.60 -8.59 12.28
CA ALA A 110 1.70 -7.22 11.79
C ALA A 110 0.69 -6.28 12.47
N VAL A 111 1.07 -5.01 12.55
CA VAL A 111 0.15 -3.88 12.72
C VAL A 111 -0.02 -3.24 11.35
N ILE A 112 -1.26 -3.02 10.92
CA ILE A 112 -1.58 -2.45 9.60
C ILE A 112 -2.32 -1.12 9.79
N THR A 113 -1.99 -0.13 8.98
CA THR A 113 -2.56 1.22 9.08
C THR A 113 -3.79 1.37 8.19
N VAL A 114 -4.73 2.21 8.63
CA VAL A 114 -5.91 2.63 7.84
C VAL A 114 -6.20 4.13 8.05
N PRO A 115 -6.82 4.81 7.08
CA PRO A 115 -7.35 6.16 7.28
C PRO A 115 -8.26 6.20 8.50
N ALA A 116 -8.16 7.26 9.32
CA ALA A 116 -8.95 7.36 10.53
C ALA A 116 -10.47 7.34 10.23
N TYR A 117 -10.86 7.92 9.10
CA TYR A 117 -12.25 8.00 8.67
C TYR A 117 -12.75 6.75 7.92
N PHE A 118 -11.99 5.65 7.90
CA PHE A 118 -12.48 4.36 7.39
C PHE A 118 -13.64 3.82 8.23
N ASN A 119 -14.68 3.37 7.53
CA ASN A 119 -15.80 2.67 8.14
C ASN A 119 -15.44 1.20 8.46
N ASP A 120 -16.38 0.51 9.10
CA ASP A 120 -16.21 -0.90 9.51
C ASP A 120 -15.85 -1.83 8.33
N SER A 121 -16.54 -1.70 7.19
CA SER A 121 -16.31 -2.54 6.01
C SER A 121 -14.90 -2.40 5.46
N GLN A 122 -14.38 -1.18 5.46
CA GLN A 122 -13.04 -0.88 4.96
C GLN A 122 -11.96 -1.37 5.92
N ARG A 123 -12.18 -1.27 7.24
CA ARG A 123 -11.29 -1.81 8.27
C ARG A 123 -11.22 -3.32 8.19
N GLN A 124 -12.37 -4.00 8.12
CA GLN A 124 -12.44 -5.45 8.00
C GLN A 124 -11.77 -5.92 6.71
N ALA A 125 -12.09 -5.32 5.56
CA ALA A 125 -11.48 -5.70 4.28
C ALA A 125 -9.95 -5.51 4.27
N THR A 126 -9.42 -4.52 5.01
CA THR A 126 -7.97 -4.33 5.21
C THR A 126 -7.37 -5.41 6.11
N LYS A 127 -8.07 -5.82 7.16
CA LYS A 127 -7.69 -6.95 8.01
C LYS A 127 -7.66 -8.26 7.21
N ASP A 128 -8.65 -8.48 6.36
CA ASP A 128 -8.71 -9.64 5.45
C ASP A 128 -7.52 -9.66 4.48
N ALA A 129 -7.12 -8.50 3.96
CA ALA A 129 -5.92 -8.39 3.11
C ALA A 129 -4.65 -8.86 3.86
N GLY A 130 -4.52 -8.53 5.15
CA GLY A 130 -3.45 -9.05 6.00
C GLY A 130 -3.51 -10.56 6.18
N GLN A 131 -4.71 -11.10 6.42
CA GLN A 131 -4.91 -12.55 6.54
C GLN A 131 -4.56 -13.28 5.24
N ILE A 132 -4.97 -12.77 4.08
CA ILE A 132 -4.63 -13.32 2.76
C ILE A 132 -3.12 -13.28 2.52
N ALA A 133 -2.40 -12.27 3.03
CA ALA A 133 -0.94 -12.19 2.99
C ALA A 133 -0.22 -13.16 3.95
N GLY A 134 -0.99 -13.96 4.72
CA GLY A 134 -0.47 -14.85 5.75
C GLY A 134 0.12 -14.08 6.93
N LEU A 135 -0.48 -12.94 7.28
CA LEU A 135 -0.17 -12.15 8.47
C LEU A 135 -1.31 -12.27 9.48
N ASN A 136 -0.96 -12.51 10.74
CA ASN A 136 -1.84 -12.31 11.86
C ASN A 136 -1.87 -10.81 12.20
N VAL A 137 -2.98 -10.16 11.84
CA VAL A 137 -3.16 -8.72 12.06
C VAL A 137 -3.53 -8.48 13.52
N LEU A 138 -2.54 -8.10 14.32
CA LEU A 138 -2.70 -7.88 15.76
C LEU A 138 -3.51 -6.62 16.06
N ARG A 139 -3.35 -5.59 15.22
CA ARG A 139 -4.02 -4.31 15.36
C ARG A 139 -4.17 -3.64 14.00
N VAL A 140 -5.32 -3.03 13.80
CA VAL A 140 -5.52 -2.01 12.76
C VAL A 140 -5.45 -0.65 13.43
N ILE A 141 -4.47 0.16 13.05
CA ILE A 141 -4.21 1.48 13.66
C ILE A 141 -4.57 2.62 12.69
N ASN A 142 -5.13 3.70 13.22
CA ASN A 142 -5.42 4.89 12.43
C ASN A 142 -4.11 5.59 12.01
N GLU A 143 -4.02 5.99 10.76
CA GLU A 143 -2.85 6.68 10.16
C GLU A 143 -2.41 7.93 10.93
N PRO A 144 -3.29 8.90 11.25
CA PRO A 144 -2.88 10.08 12.02
C PRO A 144 -2.46 9.72 13.45
N THR A 145 -3.06 8.69 14.05
CA THR A 145 -2.68 8.18 15.37
C THR A 145 -1.28 7.55 15.34
N ALA A 146 -0.96 6.77 14.31
CA ALA A 146 0.38 6.24 14.11
C ALA A 146 1.40 7.37 13.91
N ALA A 147 1.09 8.38 13.09
CA ALA A 147 1.98 9.53 12.91
C ALA A 147 2.21 10.31 14.22
N ALA A 148 1.19 10.43 15.08
CA ALA A 148 1.32 11.03 16.41
C ALA A 148 2.25 10.21 17.32
N LEU A 149 2.14 8.88 17.32
CA LEU A 149 3.06 8.00 18.07
C LEU A 149 4.52 8.20 17.61
N ALA A 150 4.76 8.27 16.30
CA ALA A 150 6.09 8.51 15.76
C ALA A 150 6.66 9.89 16.16
N TYR A 151 5.81 10.90 16.31
CA TYR A 151 6.21 12.23 16.78
C TYR A 151 6.46 12.27 18.29
N GLY A 152 5.56 11.67 19.08
CA GLY A 152 5.48 11.90 20.52
C GLY A 152 6.32 10.95 21.38
N MET A 153 6.90 9.89 20.80
CA MET A 153 7.68 8.89 21.56
C MET A 153 8.83 9.51 22.38
N ASP A 154 9.48 10.56 21.86
CA ASP A 154 10.59 11.25 22.52
C ASP A 154 10.15 12.56 23.21
N LYS A 155 8.85 12.83 23.33
CA LYS A 155 8.31 14.10 23.85
C LYS A 155 7.75 13.93 25.26
N GLN A 156 8.11 14.88 26.13
CA GLN A 156 7.72 14.90 27.55
C GLN A 156 6.74 16.02 27.88
N GLU A 157 6.47 16.92 26.92
CA GLU A 157 5.59 18.07 27.11
C GLU A 157 4.14 17.70 26.82
N ASP A 158 3.23 18.12 27.71
CA ASP A 158 1.79 18.04 27.48
C ASP A 158 1.43 18.99 26.33
N LYS A 159 0.83 18.47 25.27
CA LYS A 159 0.58 19.25 24.06
C LYS A 159 -0.61 18.72 23.27
N ILE A 160 -1.44 19.64 22.78
CA ILE A 160 -2.46 19.35 21.78
C ILE A 160 -1.86 19.52 20.39
N ILE A 161 -1.97 18.50 19.56
CA ILE A 161 -1.45 18.47 18.19
C ILE A 161 -2.57 18.28 17.18
N ALA A 162 -2.39 18.83 15.99
CA ALA A 162 -3.22 18.56 14.82
C ALA A 162 -2.41 17.75 13.80
N VAL A 163 -2.88 16.56 13.45
CA VAL A 163 -2.25 15.72 12.42
C VAL A 163 -3.05 15.85 11.14
N TYR A 164 -2.50 16.56 10.16
CA TYR A 164 -3.08 16.76 8.84
C TYR A 164 -2.44 15.75 7.87
N ASP A 165 -3.18 14.70 7.52
CA ASP A 165 -2.73 13.64 6.62
C ASP A 165 -3.40 13.76 5.26
N LEU A 166 -2.66 14.17 4.24
CA LEU A 166 -3.13 14.20 2.86
C LEU A 166 -2.27 13.27 2.00
N GLY A 167 -2.81 12.09 1.76
CA GLY A 167 -2.14 11.01 1.03
C GLY A 167 -2.47 10.98 -0.46
N GLY A 168 -2.22 9.81 -1.07
CA GLY A 168 -2.54 9.56 -2.49
C GLY A 168 -4.03 9.40 -2.78
N GLY A 169 -4.84 8.97 -1.80
CA GLY A 169 -6.26 8.66 -2.01
C GLY A 169 -7.23 9.14 -0.93
N THR A 170 -6.74 9.47 0.26
CA THR A 170 -7.54 9.89 1.43
C THR A 170 -6.95 11.15 2.07
N PHE A 171 -7.82 11.87 2.76
CA PHE A 171 -7.50 13.00 3.61
C PHE A 171 -8.07 12.73 5.01
N ASP A 172 -7.24 12.86 6.03
CA ASP A 172 -7.63 12.75 7.44
C ASP A 172 -7.08 13.93 8.23
N ILE A 173 -7.84 14.36 9.24
CA ILE A 173 -7.42 15.34 10.25
C ILE A 173 -7.81 14.82 11.62
N SER A 174 -6.84 14.73 12.51
CA SER A 174 -7.09 14.36 13.91
C SER A 174 -6.50 15.39 14.86
N ILE A 175 -7.25 15.71 15.90
CA ILE A 175 -6.78 16.50 17.03
C ILE A 175 -6.47 15.51 18.15
N LEU A 176 -5.21 15.51 18.61
CA LEU A 176 -4.76 14.63 19.67
C LEU A 176 -4.18 15.43 20.81
N GLU A 177 -4.37 14.92 22.02
CA GLU A 177 -3.74 15.41 23.23
C GLU A 177 -2.69 14.39 23.68
N ILE A 178 -1.45 14.86 23.82
CA ILE A 178 -0.33 14.06 24.30
C ILE A 178 -0.07 14.50 25.74
N GLN A 179 -0.09 13.57 26.69
CA GLN A 179 0.22 13.80 28.09
C GLN A 179 1.07 12.65 28.64
N LYS A 180 2.36 12.90 28.90
CA LYS A 180 3.29 11.94 29.54
C LYS A 180 3.15 10.48 29.04
N GLY A 181 3.24 10.27 27.73
CA GLY A 181 3.12 8.94 27.11
C GLY A 181 1.69 8.46 26.84
N VAL A 182 0.67 9.21 27.27
CA VAL A 182 -0.73 9.00 26.90
C VAL A 182 -1.03 9.81 25.63
N PHE A 183 -1.59 9.15 24.63
CA PHE A 183 -2.01 9.73 23.36
C PHE A 183 -3.52 9.56 23.24
N GLU A 184 -4.26 10.64 23.43
CA GLU A 184 -5.72 10.66 23.36
C GLU A 184 -6.18 11.37 22.10
N VAL A 185 -6.93 10.67 21.25
CA VAL A 185 -7.60 11.30 20.11
C VAL A 185 -8.83 12.03 20.64
N LYS A 186 -8.84 13.37 20.53
CA LYS A 186 -9.99 14.20 20.94
C LYS A 186 -11.07 14.21 19.87
N SER A 187 -10.65 14.32 18.61
CA SER A 187 -11.55 14.25 17.47
C SER A 187 -10.84 13.80 16.20
N THR A 188 -11.62 13.23 15.28
CA THR A 188 -11.15 12.93 13.94
C THR A 188 -12.19 13.27 12.88
N ASN A 189 -11.74 13.71 11.71
CA ASN A 189 -12.56 13.97 10.54
C ASN A 189 -11.76 13.71 9.27
N GLY A 190 -12.39 13.73 8.10
CA GLY A 190 -11.68 13.49 6.86
C GLY A 190 -12.57 13.34 5.64
N ASP A 191 -11.94 12.95 4.55
CA ASP A 191 -12.54 12.61 3.26
C ASP A 191 -11.81 11.38 2.70
N THR A 192 -12.48 10.22 2.75
CA THR A 192 -11.90 8.94 2.28
C THR A 192 -11.80 8.84 0.75
N PHE A 193 -12.12 9.92 0.03
CA PHE A 193 -12.10 10.00 -1.43
C PHE A 193 -11.58 11.36 -1.92
N LEU A 194 -10.48 11.79 -1.30
CA LEU A 194 -9.73 13.00 -1.63
C LEU A 194 -8.24 12.73 -1.43
N GLY A 195 -7.43 12.81 -2.49
CA GLY A 195 -5.98 12.68 -2.36
C GLY A 195 -5.24 12.99 -3.65
N GLY A 196 -3.96 12.63 -3.71
CA GLY A 196 -3.08 12.88 -4.85
C GLY A 196 -3.62 12.41 -6.21
N GLU A 197 -4.37 11.32 -6.26
CA GLU A 197 -5.04 10.83 -7.49
C GLU A 197 -6.03 11.86 -8.05
N ASP A 198 -6.77 12.58 -7.19
CA ASP A 198 -7.69 13.62 -7.63
C ASP A 198 -6.93 14.84 -8.21
N PHE A 199 -5.75 15.14 -7.67
CA PHE A 199 -4.87 16.22 -8.17
C PHE A 199 -4.25 15.83 -9.52
N ASP A 200 -3.82 14.57 -9.66
CA ASP A 200 -3.29 14.05 -10.93
C ASP A 200 -4.38 14.07 -12.00
N ASN A 201 -5.59 13.62 -11.68
CA ASN A 201 -6.72 13.63 -12.62
C ASN A 201 -7.12 15.05 -13.05
N ALA A 202 -7.06 16.04 -12.15
CA ALA A 202 -7.30 17.44 -12.51
C ALA A 202 -6.28 17.94 -13.55
N LEU A 203 -5.01 17.54 -13.39
CA LEU A 203 -3.96 17.88 -14.34
C LEU A 203 -4.09 17.11 -15.65
N VAL A 204 -4.39 15.81 -15.61
CA VAL A 204 -4.67 15.00 -16.82
C VAL A 204 -5.79 15.62 -17.65
N ASN A 205 -6.90 16.02 -17.03
CA ASN A 205 -8.02 16.66 -17.73
C ASN A 205 -7.60 17.97 -18.40
N TYR A 206 -6.75 18.76 -17.74
CA TYR A 206 -6.18 19.98 -18.31
C TYR A 206 -5.29 19.66 -19.52
N LEU A 207 -4.38 18.69 -19.41
CA LEU A 207 -3.48 18.29 -20.50
C LEU A 207 -4.24 17.72 -21.70
N VAL A 208 -5.26 16.90 -21.47
CA VAL A 208 -6.15 16.38 -22.53
C VAL A 208 -6.84 17.54 -23.25
N SER A 209 -7.33 18.52 -22.50
CA SER A 209 -8.03 19.68 -23.07
C SER A 209 -7.10 20.56 -23.91
N GLU A 210 -5.89 20.85 -23.42
CA GLU A 210 -4.89 21.62 -24.18
C GLU A 210 -4.39 20.83 -25.40
N PHE A 211 -4.15 19.52 -25.28
CA PHE A 211 -3.75 18.69 -26.43
C PHE A 211 -4.83 18.68 -27.51
N LYS A 212 -6.11 18.55 -27.12
CA LYS A 212 -7.24 18.61 -28.06
C LYS A 212 -7.36 19.97 -28.72
N LYS A 213 -7.08 21.05 -27.99
CA LYS A 213 -7.10 22.43 -28.51
C LYS A 213 -5.96 22.68 -29.50
N GLU A 214 -4.76 22.18 -29.23
CA GLU A 214 -3.58 22.38 -30.08
C GLU A 214 -3.53 21.44 -31.29
N GLN A 215 -3.86 20.16 -31.11
CA GLN A 215 -3.71 19.12 -32.13
C GLN A 215 -5.04 18.70 -32.76
N GLY A 216 -6.19 19.11 -32.21
CA GLY A 216 -7.51 18.72 -32.70
C GLY A 216 -7.92 17.27 -32.38
N ILE A 217 -7.12 16.54 -31.59
CA ILE A 217 -7.29 15.10 -31.33
C ILE A 217 -7.70 14.86 -29.89
N ASP A 218 -8.72 14.02 -29.72
CA ASP A 218 -9.16 13.55 -28.42
C ASP A 218 -8.49 12.21 -28.05
N VAL A 219 -7.55 12.27 -27.09
CA VAL A 219 -6.77 11.10 -26.65
C VAL A 219 -7.45 10.29 -25.54
N THR A 220 -8.65 10.68 -25.09
CA THR A 220 -9.35 9.99 -23.99
C THR A 220 -9.68 8.52 -24.28
N LYS A 221 -9.74 8.14 -25.55
CA LYS A 221 -9.97 6.75 -26.00
C LYS A 221 -8.69 5.94 -26.19
N ASP A 222 -7.52 6.58 -26.12
CA ASP A 222 -6.21 5.94 -26.26
C ASP A 222 -5.66 5.63 -24.86
N ALA A 223 -5.81 4.38 -24.43
CA ALA A 223 -5.41 3.95 -23.09
C ALA A 223 -3.90 4.13 -22.83
N MET A 224 -3.06 4.00 -23.86
CA MET A 224 -1.62 4.19 -23.74
C MET A 224 -1.27 5.67 -23.60
N ALA A 225 -1.90 6.53 -24.40
CA ALA A 225 -1.73 7.98 -24.27
C ALA A 225 -2.20 8.49 -22.89
N MET A 226 -3.35 8.02 -22.41
CA MET A 226 -3.89 8.38 -21.09
C MET A 226 -2.97 7.95 -19.95
N GLN A 227 -2.40 6.74 -20.01
CA GLN A 227 -1.44 6.28 -19.00
C GLN A 227 -0.16 7.12 -18.99
N ARG A 228 0.37 7.49 -20.17
CA ARG A 228 1.53 8.39 -20.27
C ARG A 228 1.24 9.79 -19.75
N LEU A 229 0.04 10.33 -20.02
CA LEU A 229 -0.40 11.61 -19.48
C LEU A 229 -0.52 11.57 -17.96
N LYS A 230 -0.99 10.45 -17.38
CA LYS A 230 -1.08 10.28 -15.94
C LYS A 230 0.29 10.29 -15.27
N GLU A 231 1.26 9.54 -15.79
CA GLU A 231 2.63 9.53 -15.27
C GLU A 231 3.30 10.91 -15.40
N ALA A 232 3.11 11.58 -16.54
CA ALA A 232 3.62 12.93 -16.74
C ALA A 232 2.96 13.94 -15.78
N SER A 233 1.68 13.79 -15.49
CA SER A 233 0.93 14.64 -14.56
C SER A 233 1.43 14.47 -13.13
N GLU A 234 1.58 13.23 -12.65
CA GLU A 234 2.13 12.94 -11.33
C GLU A 234 3.54 13.54 -11.18
N LYS A 235 4.40 13.33 -12.19
CA LYS A 235 5.75 13.88 -12.22
C LYS A 235 5.75 15.41 -12.18
N ALA A 236 4.96 16.05 -13.03
CA ALA A 236 4.85 17.52 -13.08
C ALA A 236 4.35 18.10 -11.75
N LYS A 237 3.33 17.48 -11.14
CA LYS A 237 2.82 17.84 -9.81
C LYS A 237 3.93 17.81 -8.75
N ILE A 238 4.71 16.73 -8.73
CA ILE A 238 5.81 16.57 -7.77
C ILE A 238 6.89 17.63 -8.00
N GLU A 239 7.32 17.85 -9.25
CA GLU A 239 8.31 18.87 -9.60
C GLU A 239 7.85 20.29 -9.22
N LEU A 240 6.57 20.61 -9.42
CA LEU A 240 6.01 21.92 -9.06
C LEU A 240 5.94 22.15 -7.55
N SER A 241 6.17 21.13 -6.72
CA SER A 241 6.28 21.30 -5.27
C SER A 241 7.60 21.99 -4.86
N SER A 242 8.64 21.92 -5.70
CA SER A 242 9.93 22.61 -5.49
C SER A 242 10.19 23.71 -6.52
N SER A 243 9.78 23.51 -7.77
CA SER A 243 9.98 24.45 -8.88
C SER A 243 8.75 25.33 -9.14
N LEU A 244 8.96 26.54 -9.68
CA LEU A 244 7.85 27.44 -10.06
C LEU A 244 7.22 27.07 -11.41
N GLN A 245 7.91 26.27 -12.21
CA GLN A 245 7.51 25.85 -13.55
C GLN A 245 8.13 24.49 -13.89
N THR A 246 7.46 23.71 -14.73
CA THR A 246 7.96 22.46 -15.33
C THR A 246 7.56 22.39 -16.82
N ASP A 247 8.29 21.58 -17.58
CA ASP A 247 8.06 21.28 -18.99
C ASP A 247 7.52 19.85 -19.12
N ILE A 248 6.30 19.71 -19.64
CA ILE A 248 5.67 18.42 -19.92
C ILE A 248 5.90 18.10 -21.39
N ASN A 249 6.84 17.19 -21.65
CA ASN A 249 7.21 16.75 -22.98
C ASN A 249 6.92 15.26 -23.18
N LEU A 250 5.88 14.95 -23.96
CA LEU A 250 5.52 13.59 -24.35
C LEU A 250 5.63 13.44 -25.87
N PRO A 251 6.78 12.95 -26.37
CA PRO A 251 6.93 12.70 -27.78
C PRO A 251 6.12 11.45 -28.20
N TYR A 252 5.60 11.45 -29.43
CA TYR A 252 4.81 10.32 -29.97
C TYR A 252 3.65 9.94 -29.04
N LEU A 253 2.93 10.93 -28.51
CA LEU A 253 1.82 10.69 -27.59
C LEU A 253 0.71 9.89 -28.28
N THR A 254 0.40 10.26 -29.52
CA THR A 254 -0.54 9.55 -30.40
C THR A 254 -0.18 9.79 -31.87
N MET A 255 -0.97 9.25 -32.81
CA MET A 255 -0.74 9.38 -34.25
C MET A 255 -2.06 9.69 -34.97
N ASP A 256 -2.00 10.52 -36.01
CA ASP A 256 -3.10 10.74 -36.95
C ASP A 256 -2.65 10.51 -38.41
N SER A 257 -3.50 10.84 -39.37
CA SER A 257 -3.20 10.71 -40.80
C SER A 257 -2.04 11.60 -41.28
N SER A 258 -1.67 12.64 -40.53
CA SER A 258 -0.54 13.53 -40.82
C SER A 258 0.78 13.07 -40.18
N GLY A 259 0.72 12.09 -39.27
CA GLY A 259 1.88 11.50 -38.62
C GLY A 259 1.82 11.53 -37.09
N PRO A 260 2.97 11.31 -36.42
CA PRO A 260 3.02 11.30 -34.97
C PRO A 260 2.79 12.69 -34.36
N LYS A 261 2.09 12.71 -33.22
CA LYS A 261 1.77 13.92 -32.47
C LYS A 261 2.47 13.92 -31.12
N HIS A 262 2.86 15.12 -30.68
CA HIS A 262 3.64 15.33 -29.47
C HIS A 262 2.89 16.31 -28.57
N LEU A 263 3.00 16.14 -27.25
CA LEU A 263 2.60 17.16 -26.30
C LEU A 263 3.86 17.86 -25.79
N ASN A 264 3.92 19.18 -25.94
CA ASN A 264 4.98 20.00 -25.37
C ASN A 264 4.35 21.22 -24.71
N LEU A 265 4.19 21.16 -23.38
CA LEU A 265 3.47 22.16 -22.61
C LEU A 265 4.29 22.64 -21.42
N LYS A 266 4.38 23.95 -21.27
CA LYS A 266 4.94 24.62 -20.08
C LYS A 266 3.86 24.81 -19.04
N LEU A 267 4.06 24.26 -17.84
CA LEU A 267 3.11 24.37 -16.73
C LEU A 267 3.72 25.14 -15.57
N SER A 268 3.09 26.23 -15.15
CA SER A 268 3.49 26.96 -13.94
C SER A 268 2.84 26.39 -12.68
N ARG A 269 3.47 26.59 -11.52
CA ARG A 269 2.89 26.27 -10.20
C ARG A 269 1.56 26.98 -9.99
N SER A 270 1.48 28.26 -10.34
CA SER A 270 0.24 29.05 -10.21
C SER A 270 -0.91 28.46 -11.02
N LYS A 271 -0.62 27.95 -12.23
CA LYS A 271 -1.63 27.27 -13.05
C LYS A 271 -2.07 25.97 -12.38
N PHE A 272 -1.13 25.13 -11.94
CA PHE A 272 -1.46 23.91 -11.21
C PHE A 272 -2.32 24.20 -9.97
N GLU A 273 -1.92 25.15 -9.12
CA GLU A 273 -2.67 25.56 -7.93
C GLU A 273 -4.09 26.03 -8.28
N SER A 274 -4.28 26.74 -9.39
CA SER A 274 -5.61 27.14 -9.85
C SER A 274 -6.50 25.95 -10.25
N LEU A 275 -5.92 24.87 -10.78
CA LEU A 275 -6.65 23.67 -11.20
C LEU A 275 -7.11 22.83 -9.99
N VAL A 276 -6.36 22.86 -8.90
CA VAL A 276 -6.60 22.01 -7.72
C VAL A 276 -7.13 22.77 -6.51
N ASN A 277 -7.38 24.08 -6.63
CA ASN A 277 -7.82 24.95 -5.54
C ASN A 277 -9.07 24.43 -4.82
N ASP A 278 -10.05 23.92 -5.57
CA ASP A 278 -11.28 23.39 -4.98
C ASP A 278 -11.05 22.07 -4.23
N LEU A 279 -10.08 21.26 -4.65
CA LEU A 279 -9.66 20.06 -3.92
C LEU A 279 -8.99 20.43 -2.59
N ILE A 280 -8.14 21.45 -2.57
CA ILE A 280 -7.51 21.95 -1.34
C ILE A 280 -8.58 22.53 -0.40
N LYS A 281 -9.53 23.33 -0.92
CA LYS A 281 -10.62 23.90 -0.11
C LYS A 281 -11.49 22.84 0.59
N ARG A 282 -11.68 21.66 -0.04
CA ARG A 282 -12.41 20.54 0.59
C ARG A 282 -11.79 20.06 1.90
N THR A 283 -10.50 20.32 2.13
CA THR A 283 -9.79 19.94 3.36
C THR A 283 -10.06 20.87 4.55
N VAL A 284 -10.53 22.10 4.28
CA VAL A 284 -10.71 23.15 5.30
C VAL A 284 -11.86 22.82 6.26
N GLN A 285 -13.00 22.40 5.73
CA GLN A 285 -14.19 22.13 6.54
C GLN A 285 -14.00 20.96 7.52
N PRO A 286 -13.40 19.81 7.12
CA PRO A 286 -13.05 18.76 8.09
C PRO A 286 -12.14 19.26 9.20
N CYS A 287 -11.15 20.13 8.91
CA CYS A 287 -10.27 20.68 9.94
C CYS A 287 -11.04 21.55 10.94
N GLN A 288 -11.95 22.41 10.46
CA GLN A 288 -12.80 23.24 11.33
C GLN A 288 -13.73 22.39 12.19
N LYS A 289 -14.30 21.32 11.61
CA LYS A 289 -15.13 20.36 12.36
C LYS A 289 -14.31 19.64 13.42
N ALA A 290 -13.11 19.17 13.10
CA ALA A 290 -12.25 18.50 14.06
C ALA A 290 -11.90 19.41 15.25
N LEU A 291 -11.55 20.68 15.01
CA LEU A 291 -11.33 21.65 16.09
C LEU A 291 -12.58 21.84 16.96
N SER A 292 -13.74 22.03 16.33
CA SER A 292 -15.02 22.18 17.04
C SER A 292 -15.40 20.95 17.85
N ASP A 293 -15.22 19.75 17.30
CA ASP A 293 -15.56 18.48 17.94
C ASP A 293 -14.61 18.14 19.10
N ALA A 294 -13.36 18.60 19.03
CA ALA A 294 -12.41 18.49 20.13
C ALA A 294 -12.59 19.58 21.19
N GLU A 295 -13.52 20.53 20.99
CA GLU A 295 -13.76 21.68 21.86
C GLU A 295 -12.50 22.55 22.08
N VAL A 296 -11.67 22.66 21.04
CA VAL A 296 -10.42 23.46 21.07
C VAL A 296 -10.43 24.57 20.02
N THR A 297 -9.69 25.63 20.30
CA THR A 297 -9.42 26.71 19.38
C THR A 297 -8.08 26.51 18.67
N LYS A 298 -7.87 27.23 17.56
CA LYS A 298 -6.57 27.19 16.86
C LYS A 298 -5.38 27.61 17.73
N SER A 299 -5.59 28.44 18.77
CA SER A 299 -4.55 28.86 19.72
C SER A 299 -4.13 27.74 20.68
N ASP A 300 -5.01 26.78 20.94
CA ASP A 300 -4.72 25.64 21.82
C ASP A 300 -3.83 24.60 21.12
N ILE A 301 -3.75 24.66 19.78
CA ILE A 301 -2.89 23.77 18.99
C ILE A 301 -1.41 24.17 19.18
N GLY A 302 -0.69 23.32 19.91
CA GLY A 302 0.73 23.47 20.16
C GLY A 302 1.59 23.08 18.96
N GLU A 303 1.15 22.13 18.14
CA GLU A 303 1.89 21.71 16.94
C GLU A 303 0.98 21.16 15.85
N VAL A 304 1.38 21.39 14.59
CA VAL A 304 0.67 20.86 13.41
C VAL A 304 1.63 19.94 12.67
N LEU A 305 1.27 18.67 12.53
CA LEU A 305 2.06 17.67 11.82
C LEU A 305 1.50 17.46 10.41
N LEU A 306 2.36 17.50 9.41
CA LEU A 306 2.01 17.17 8.03
C LEU A 306 2.41 15.74 7.72
N VAL A 307 1.45 14.96 7.24
CA VAL A 307 1.62 13.55 6.88
C VAL A 307 1.09 13.33 5.46
N GLY A 308 1.72 12.42 4.71
CA GLY A 308 1.33 12.11 3.34
C GLY A 308 1.97 13.05 2.31
N GLY A 309 2.40 12.49 1.19
CA GLY A 309 3.20 13.19 0.18
C GLY A 309 2.54 14.41 -0.46
N MET A 310 1.20 14.51 -0.47
CA MET A 310 0.51 15.68 -1.02
C MET A 310 0.63 16.93 -0.15
N THR A 311 1.02 16.78 1.13
CA THR A 311 1.34 17.92 2.00
C THR A 311 2.63 18.65 1.60
N ARG A 312 3.41 18.09 0.66
CA ARG A 312 4.57 18.78 0.06
C ARG A 312 4.18 19.91 -0.88
N VAL A 313 2.92 19.96 -1.34
CA VAL A 313 2.43 21.04 -2.20
C VAL A 313 2.40 22.37 -1.40
N PRO A 314 3.11 23.43 -1.86
CA PRO A 314 3.21 24.68 -1.11
C PRO A 314 1.85 25.31 -0.75
N LYS A 315 0.88 25.25 -1.67
CA LYS A 315 -0.47 25.77 -1.41
C LYS A 315 -1.21 25.02 -0.30
N VAL A 316 -0.96 23.72 -0.13
CA VAL A 316 -1.50 22.93 0.98
C VAL A 316 -0.92 23.42 2.29
N GLN A 317 0.41 23.58 2.37
CA GLN A 317 1.08 24.09 3.59
C GLN A 317 0.60 25.48 3.98
N GLN A 318 0.43 26.37 3.00
CA GLN A 318 -0.14 27.70 3.22
C GLN A 318 -1.57 27.60 3.79
N THR A 319 -2.41 26.75 3.21
CA THR A 319 -3.80 26.57 3.67
C THR A 319 -3.84 26.03 5.10
N VAL A 320 -2.98 25.06 5.43
CA VAL A 320 -2.84 24.54 6.80
C VAL A 320 -2.40 25.64 7.76
N GLN A 321 -1.43 26.47 7.39
CA GLN A 321 -1.00 27.61 8.20
C GLN A 321 -2.15 28.62 8.42
N GLU A 322 -2.97 28.88 7.41
CA GLU A 322 -4.15 29.75 7.51
C GLU A 322 -5.22 29.19 8.47
N ILE A 323 -5.45 27.87 8.43
CA ILE A 323 -6.41 27.18 9.30
C ILE A 323 -5.98 27.25 10.77
N PHE A 324 -4.74 26.82 11.06
CA PHE A 324 -4.28 26.63 12.44
C PHE A 324 -3.54 27.84 13.00
N GLY A 325 -3.21 28.84 12.18
CA GLY A 325 -2.47 30.04 12.60
C GLY A 325 -1.01 29.76 13.01
N ARG A 326 -0.47 28.60 12.66
CA ARG A 326 0.87 28.13 13.05
C ARG A 326 1.59 27.52 11.86
N GLN A 327 2.90 27.72 11.79
CA GLN A 327 3.75 27.03 10.81
C GLN A 327 3.75 25.52 11.08
N PRO A 328 3.45 24.67 10.08
CA PRO A 328 3.51 23.23 10.27
C PRO A 328 4.92 22.75 10.62
N SER A 329 4.99 21.75 11.48
CA SER A 329 6.23 21.17 11.97
C SER A 329 6.98 20.40 10.89
N LYS A 330 8.30 20.36 11.02
CA LYS A 330 9.20 19.50 10.24
C LYS A 330 9.73 18.32 11.07
N ALA A 331 9.15 18.07 12.24
CA ALA A 331 9.61 17.03 13.17
C ALA A 331 9.37 15.61 12.66
N VAL A 332 8.47 15.42 11.70
CA VAL A 332 8.13 14.11 11.13
C VAL A 332 8.43 14.06 9.64
N ASN A 333 8.87 12.89 9.16
CA ASN A 333 8.93 12.62 7.73
C ASN A 333 7.53 12.23 7.24
N PRO A 334 6.90 12.98 6.33
CA PRO A 334 5.52 12.75 5.90
C PRO A 334 5.32 11.40 5.18
N ASP A 335 6.38 10.78 4.67
CA ASP A 335 6.29 9.50 3.95
C ASP A 335 6.52 8.28 4.86
N GLU A 336 7.06 8.47 6.08
CA GLU A 336 7.50 7.37 6.95
C GLU A 336 6.85 7.37 8.33
N ALA A 337 6.37 8.52 8.81
CA ALA A 337 5.86 8.68 10.18
C ALA A 337 4.76 7.65 10.53
N VAL A 338 3.85 7.40 9.60
CA VAL A 338 2.78 6.41 9.76
C VAL A 338 3.33 4.99 9.95
N ALA A 339 4.32 4.59 9.15
CA ALA A 339 4.93 3.27 9.24
C ALA A 339 5.75 3.10 10.53
N VAL A 340 6.48 4.15 10.95
CA VAL A 340 7.20 4.19 12.22
C VAL A 340 6.23 4.05 13.39
N GLY A 341 5.13 4.79 13.39
CA GLY A 341 4.10 4.70 14.42
C GLY A 341 3.46 3.32 14.53
N ALA A 342 3.19 2.68 13.39
CA ALA A 342 2.70 1.30 13.37
C ALA A 342 3.72 0.31 13.96
N ALA A 343 5.02 0.52 13.72
CA ALA A 343 6.07 -0.28 14.33
C ALA A 343 6.14 -0.07 15.87
N VAL A 344 6.01 1.19 16.34
CA VAL A 344 5.92 1.51 17.78
C VAL A 344 4.72 0.79 18.41
N GLN A 345 3.55 0.84 17.78
CA GLN A 345 2.36 0.10 18.24
C GLN A 345 2.61 -1.41 18.29
N GLY A 346 3.37 -1.97 17.34
CA GLY A 346 3.82 -3.35 17.38
C GLY A 346 4.68 -3.66 18.60
N GLY A 347 5.62 -2.77 18.94
CA GLY A 347 6.45 -2.86 20.15
C GLY A 347 5.64 -2.80 21.43
N VAL A 348 4.59 -1.95 21.50
CA VAL A 348 3.65 -1.89 22.63
C VAL A 348 2.93 -3.23 22.81
N LEU A 349 2.45 -3.83 21.71
CA LEU A 349 1.75 -5.12 21.75
C LEU A 349 2.68 -6.29 22.11
N ALA A 350 3.97 -6.19 21.76
CA ALA A 350 4.99 -7.16 22.16
C ALA A 350 5.43 -7.01 23.63
N GLY A 351 5.15 -5.87 24.25
CA GLY A 351 5.62 -5.53 25.61
C GLY A 351 7.01 -4.89 25.64
N ASP A 352 7.62 -4.60 24.49
CA ASP A 352 8.92 -3.96 24.38
C ASP A 352 8.86 -2.44 24.59
N VAL A 353 7.66 -1.85 24.50
CA VAL A 353 7.39 -0.43 24.74
C VAL A 353 6.32 -0.31 25.84
N THR A 354 6.70 0.15 27.03
CA THR A 354 5.83 0.12 28.23
C THR A 354 5.15 1.45 28.55
N ASP A 355 5.74 2.57 28.16
CA ASP A 355 5.33 3.90 28.63
C ASP A 355 4.43 4.64 27.61
N VAL A 356 3.69 3.88 26.81
CA VAL A 356 2.80 4.40 25.77
C VAL A 356 1.39 3.85 25.95
N LEU A 357 0.42 4.73 26.17
CA LEU A 357 -1.00 4.41 26.21
C LEU A 357 -1.73 5.13 25.08
N LEU A 358 -2.46 4.38 24.26
CA LEU A 358 -3.22 4.91 23.14
C LEU A 358 -4.72 4.83 23.42
N LEU A 359 -5.38 6.00 23.41
CA LEU A 359 -6.83 6.14 23.50
C LEU A 359 -7.35 6.69 22.18
N ASP A 360 -7.89 5.81 21.34
CA ASP A 360 -8.45 6.16 20.03
C ASP A 360 -9.97 6.38 20.13
N VAL A 361 -10.61 6.84 19.05
CA VAL A 361 -12.06 7.11 19.00
C VAL A 361 -12.74 6.51 17.77
N THR A 362 -14.07 6.32 17.84
CA THR A 362 -14.86 6.00 16.64
C THR A 362 -15.13 7.24 15.79
N PRO A 363 -14.88 7.24 14.46
CA PRO A 363 -15.00 8.43 13.61
C PRO A 363 -16.45 8.83 13.29
N LEU A 364 -17.40 7.92 13.46
CA LEU A 364 -18.80 8.11 13.07
C LEU A 364 -19.73 7.57 14.16
N SER A 365 -20.89 8.22 14.30
CA SER A 365 -21.93 7.79 15.22
C SER A 365 -22.55 6.47 14.78
N LEU A 366 -22.86 5.62 15.75
CA LEU A 366 -23.48 4.32 15.59
C LEU A 366 -24.84 4.31 16.28
N GLY A 367 -25.82 3.70 15.61
CA GLY A 367 -27.19 3.69 16.09
C GLY A 367 -28.05 2.69 15.33
N ILE A 368 -29.35 2.74 15.62
CA ILE A 368 -30.35 1.86 15.00
C ILE A 368 -31.47 2.64 14.33
N GLU A 369 -32.10 2.01 13.33
CA GLU A 369 -33.39 2.47 12.80
C GLU A 369 -34.48 2.22 13.86
N THR A 370 -35.23 3.29 14.19
CA THR A 370 -36.40 3.24 15.08
C THR A 370 -37.68 3.56 14.31
N LEU A 371 -38.85 3.41 14.97
CA LEU A 371 -40.15 3.67 14.35
C LEU A 371 -40.18 5.04 13.66
N GLY A 372 -40.64 5.07 12.41
CA GLY A 372 -40.65 6.28 11.58
C GLY A 372 -39.38 6.50 10.75
N GLY A 373 -38.46 5.52 10.72
CA GLY A 373 -37.22 5.60 9.94
C GLY A 373 -36.16 6.53 10.53
N VAL A 374 -36.31 6.88 11.80
CA VAL A 374 -35.42 7.81 12.52
C VAL A 374 -34.17 7.07 12.98
N PHE A 375 -33.01 7.68 12.79
CA PHE A 375 -31.73 7.20 13.30
C PHE A 375 -31.56 7.58 14.77
N THR A 376 -31.66 6.59 15.66
CA THR A 376 -31.38 6.79 17.08
C THR A 376 -29.93 6.42 17.37
N ARG A 377 -29.12 7.43 17.73
CA ARG A 377 -27.70 7.29 18.06
C ARG A 377 -27.54 6.64 19.45
N LEU A 378 -26.70 5.62 19.56
CA LEU A 378 -26.32 4.98 20.82
C LEU A 378 -24.88 5.31 21.23
N ILE A 379 -23.99 5.40 20.25
CA ILE A 379 -22.60 5.82 20.43
C ILE A 379 -22.35 6.98 19.47
N SER A 380 -22.04 8.16 20.00
CA SER A 380 -21.70 9.32 19.18
C SER A 380 -20.29 9.18 18.61
N ARG A 381 -20.05 9.82 17.45
CA ARG A 381 -18.68 9.99 16.93
C ARG A 381 -17.76 10.62 17.97
N ASN A 382 -16.46 10.36 17.82
CA ASN A 382 -15.39 10.77 18.74
C ASN A 382 -15.52 10.16 20.16
N THR A 383 -16.38 9.17 20.39
CA THR A 383 -16.37 8.41 21.64
C THR A 383 -15.11 7.54 21.69
N THR A 384 -14.36 7.61 22.79
CA THR A 384 -13.17 6.78 23.05
C THR A 384 -13.48 5.29 22.94
N ILE A 385 -12.60 4.52 22.30
CA ILE A 385 -12.70 3.07 22.14
C ILE A 385 -11.54 2.35 22.87
N PRO A 386 -11.79 1.15 23.44
CA PRO A 386 -13.04 0.38 23.40
C PRO A 386 -14.15 0.97 24.27
N THR A 387 -15.41 0.79 23.88
CA THR A 387 -16.57 1.30 24.64
C THR A 387 -17.80 0.41 24.48
N LYS A 388 -18.67 0.43 25.49
CA LYS A 388 -19.92 -0.33 25.51
C LYS A 388 -21.08 0.56 25.95
N LYS A 389 -22.17 0.55 25.18
CA LYS A 389 -23.41 1.28 25.47
C LYS A 389 -24.61 0.39 25.24
N SER A 390 -25.57 0.44 26.17
CA SER A 390 -26.83 -0.29 26.08
C SER A 390 -28.00 0.67 26.22
N GLN A 391 -29.04 0.45 25.43
CA GLN A 391 -30.29 1.21 25.52
C GLN A 391 -31.48 0.28 25.36
N VAL A 392 -32.54 0.53 26.14
CA VAL A 392 -33.76 -0.28 26.11
C VAL A 392 -34.76 0.34 25.14
N PHE A 393 -35.24 -0.50 24.23
CA PHE A 393 -36.30 -0.23 23.26
C PHE A 393 -37.49 -1.14 23.54
N SER A 394 -38.57 -0.98 22.79
CA SER A 394 -39.75 -1.82 22.89
C SER A 394 -40.37 -2.10 21.52
N THR A 395 -41.30 -3.05 21.44
CA THR A 395 -42.11 -3.33 20.25
C THR A 395 -42.94 -2.12 19.81
N ALA A 396 -43.13 -2.00 18.50
CA ALA A 396 -43.87 -0.93 17.85
C ALA A 396 -45.35 -1.26 17.62
N ALA A 397 -45.74 -2.54 17.71
CA ALA A 397 -47.10 -3.02 17.51
C ALA A 397 -47.53 -4.04 18.58
N ASP A 398 -48.85 -4.12 18.82
CA ASP A 398 -49.45 -5.08 19.74
C ASP A 398 -49.26 -6.51 19.22
N GLY A 399 -48.92 -7.44 20.10
CA GLY A 399 -48.72 -8.85 19.76
C GLY A 399 -47.47 -9.13 18.91
N GLN A 400 -46.58 -8.16 18.72
CA GLN A 400 -45.34 -8.31 17.95
C GLN A 400 -44.42 -9.36 18.60
N THR A 401 -44.16 -10.46 17.88
CA THR A 401 -43.36 -11.60 18.36
C THR A 401 -41.89 -11.59 17.91
N GLN A 402 -41.51 -10.61 17.08
CA GLN A 402 -40.13 -10.40 16.64
C GLN A 402 -39.81 -8.91 16.48
N VAL A 403 -38.57 -8.51 16.74
CA VAL A 403 -38.07 -7.14 16.51
C VAL A 403 -36.90 -7.22 15.54
N GLU A 404 -37.01 -6.49 14.43
CA GLU A 404 -35.91 -6.31 13.48
C GLU A 404 -35.05 -5.11 13.93
N ILE A 405 -33.74 -5.31 14.00
CA ILE A 405 -32.76 -4.30 14.39
C ILE A 405 -31.87 -4.06 13.18
N LYS A 406 -31.91 -2.84 12.68
CA LYS A 406 -31.05 -2.38 11.58
C LYS A 406 -30.03 -1.39 12.14
N VAL A 407 -28.76 -1.71 11.96
CA VAL A 407 -27.63 -0.97 12.51
C VAL A 407 -27.08 -0.04 11.44
N HIS A 408 -27.01 1.26 11.76
CA HIS A 408 -26.53 2.30 10.85
C HIS A 408 -25.34 3.05 11.43
N GLN A 409 -24.52 3.61 10.53
CA GLN A 409 -23.41 4.49 10.85
C GLN A 409 -23.51 5.79 10.04
N GLY A 410 -23.41 6.93 10.71
CA GLY A 410 -23.43 8.25 10.09
C GLY A 410 -24.01 9.34 10.99
N GLU A 411 -24.17 10.53 10.43
CA GLU A 411 -24.54 11.75 11.18
C GLU A 411 -25.91 12.32 10.79
N ARG A 412 -26.63 11.67 9.87
CA ARG A 412 -27.93 12.13 9.37
C ARG A 412 -29.04 11.70 10.33
N GLU A 413 -30.12 12.49 10.44
CA GLU A 413 -31.23 12.18 11.36
C GLU A 413 -32.11 11.00 10.89
N MET A 414 -32.19 10.77 9.57
CA MET A 414 -32.95 9.66 9.00
C MET A 414 -32.05 8.45 8.76
N ALA A 415 -32.48 7.26 9.17
CA ALA A 415 -31.68 6.04 9.06
C ALA A 415 -31.32 5.72 7.60
N GLY A 416 -32.25 5.92 6.66
CA GLY A 416 -32.03 5.67 5.23
C GLY A 416 -30.97 6.56 4.56
N ASP A 417 -30.61 7.69 5.18
CA ASP A 417 -29.54 8.58 4.71
C ASP A 417 -28.16 8.22 5.26
N ASN A 418 -28.09 7.26 6.19
CA ASN A 418 -26.86 6.77 6.80
C ASN A 418 -26.48 5.40 6.21
N LYS A 419 -25.22 5.01 6.40
CA LYS A 419 -24.74 3.71 5.92
C LYS A 419 -25.34 2.59 6.77
N LEU A 420 -26.16 1.73 6.16
CA LEU A 420 -26.57 0.47 6.77
C LEU A 420 -25.35 -0.46 6.89
N LEU A 421 -25.06 -0.92 8.10
CA LEU A 421 -23.97 -1.87 8.37
C LEU A 421 -24.46 -3.32 8.35
N GLY A 422 -25.61 -3.57 8.96
CA GLY A 422 -26.21 -4.90 9.05
C GLY A 422 -27.59 -4.89 9.70
N GLN A 423 -28.27 -6.02 9.65
CA GLN A 423 -29.58 -6.19 10.27
C GLN A 423 -29.78 -7.61 10.80
N PHE A 424 -30.55 -7.73 11.87
CA PHE A 424 -30.88 -9.02 12.47
C PHE A 424 -32.23 -8.96 13.21
N SER A 425 -32.86 -10.12 13.38
CA SER A 425 -34.16 -10.21 14.05
C SER A 425 -34.05 -10.96 15.36
N LEU A 426 -34.51 -10.34 16.45
CA LEU A 426 -34.76 -11.01 17.71
C LEU A 426 -36.16 -11.64 17.65
N VAL A 427 -36.22 -12.97 17.61
CA VAL A 427 -37.47 -13.73 17.43
C VAL A 427 -37.92 -14.40 18.73
N GLY A 428 -39.21 -14.69 18.83
CA GLY A 428 -39.78 -15.44 19.94
C GLY A 428 -40.06 -14.60 21.18
N ILE A 429 -40.36 -13.32 20.97
CA ILE A 429 -40.91 -12.41 21.98
C ILE A 429 -42.36 -12.83 22.25
N PRO A 430 -42.80 -13.00 23.52
CA PRO A 430 -44.18 -13.33 23.83
C PRO A 430 -45.14 -12.21 23.36
N PRO A 431 -46.34 -12.55 22.82
CA PRO A 431 -47.33 -11.55 22.47
C PRO A 431 -47.72 -10.69 23.69
N ALA A 432 -47.48 -9.38 23.59
CA ALA A 432 -47.82 -8.41 24.61
C ALA A 432 -48.28 -7.09 23.95
N PRO A 433 -48.99 -6.20 24.67
CA PRO A 433 -49.26 -4.85 24.18
C PRO A 433 -47.97 -4.12 23.79
N ARG A 434 -48.03 -3.23 22.80
CA ARG A 434 -46.90 -2.39 22.41
C ARG A 434 -46.35 -1.64 23.62
N GLY A 435 -45.05 -1.43 23.69
CA GLY A 435 -44.43 -0.74 24.83
C GLY A 435 -44.07 -1.65 26.01
N VAL A 436 -44.60 -2.88 26.08
CA VAL A 436 -44.37 -3.79 27.21
C VAL A 436 -43.04 -4.56 27.09
N PRO A 437 -42.72 -5.24 25.97
CA PRO A 437 -41.45 -5.97 25.84
C PRO A 437 -40.25 -5.02 25.96
N GLN A 438 -39.29 -5.38 26.81
CA GLN A 438 -38.09 -4.56 27.07
C GLN A 438 -36.91 -5.15 26.30
N ILE A 439 -36.61 -4.58 25.14
CA ILE A 439 -35.55 -5.05 24.25
C ILE A 439 -34.30 -4.20 24.49
N GLU A 440 -33.34 -4.74 25.23
CA GLU A 440 -32.04 -4.10 25.47
C GLU A 440 -31.11 -4.33 24.28
N VAL A 441 -30.78 -3.26 23.56
CA VAL A 441 -29.81 -3.29 22.47
C VAL A 441 -28.49 -2.77 22.99
N THR A 442 -27.43 -3.54 22.80
CA THR A 442 -26.08 -3.26 23.28
C THR A 442 -25.13 -3.15 22.11
N PHE A 443 -24.40 -2.04 22.06
CA PHE A 443 -23.28 -1.80 21.15
C PHE A 443 -21.98 -1.92 21.95
N ASP A 444 -21.06 -2.72 21.45
CA ASP A 444 -19.72 -2.92 21.99
C ASP A 444 -18.70 -2.71 20.87
N ILE A 445 -17.82 -1.74 21.02
CA ILE A 445 -16.78 -1.40 20.05
C ILE A 445 -15.45 -1.84 20.63
N ASP A 446 -14.77 -2.73 19.92
CA ASP A 446 -13.46 -3.22 20.33
C ASP A 446 -12.35 -2.19 20.06
N ALA A 447 -11.13 -2.53 20.46
CA ALA A 447 -9.99 -1.63 20.29
C ALA A 447 -9.56 -1.47 18.81
N ASN A 448 -9.99 -2.34 17.89
CA ASN A 448 -9.79 -2.18 16.44
C ASN A 448 -10.86 -1.29 15.78
N GLY A 449 -11.87 -0.87 16.53
CA GLY A 449 -13.04 -0.16 16.02
C GLY A 449 -14.08 -1.07 15.38
N ILE A 450 -14.06 -2.38 15.64
CA ILE A 450 -15.04 -3.36 15.15
C ILE A 450 -16.25 -3.37 16.08
N VAL A 451 -17.44 -3.36 15.48
CA VAL A 451 -18.71 -3.21 16.21
C VAL A 451 -19.39 -4.56 16.43
N HIS A 452 -19.71 -4.86 17.67
CA HIS A 452 -20.55 -5.98 18.09
C HIS A 452 -21.89 -5.43 18.57
N VAL A 453 -23.00 -5.95 18.02
CA VAL A 453 -24.35 -5.53 18.41
C VAL A 453 -25.13 -6.74 18.90
N SER A 454 -25.62 -6.68 20.13
CA SER A 454 -26.53 -7.69 20.68
C SER A 454 -27.86 -7.07 21.08
N ALA A 455 -28.90 -7.89 21.06
CA ALA A 455 -30.23 -7.53 21.51
C ALA A 455 -30.80 -8.61 22.41
N ARG A 456 -31.26 -8.21 23.58
CA ARG A 456 -31.78 -9.11 24.60
C ARG A 456 -33.16 -8.66 25.06
N ASP A 457 -34.13 -9.55 25.01
CA ASP A 457 -35.40 -9.34 25.70
C ASP A 457 -35.19 -9.57 27.20
N LYS A 458 -35.33 -8.52 28.01
CA LYS A 458 -35.13 -8.61 29.47
C LYS A 458 -36.18 -9.46 30.17
N GLY A 459 -37.36 -9.64 29.56
CA GLY A 459 -38.44 -10.46 30.13
C GLY A 459 -38.18 -11.95 29.97
N THR A 460 -37.85 -12.40 28.77
CA THR A 460 -37.59 -13.83 28.49
C THR A 460 -36.13 -14.25 28.63
N GLY A 461 -35.20 -13.28 28.65
CA GLY A 461 -33.77 -13.54 28.63
C GLY A 461 -33.24 -13.98 27.27
N LYS A 462 -34.10 -14.13 26.24
CA LYS A 462 -33.67 -14.47 24.88
C LYS A 462 -32.77 -13.38 24.33
N GLU A 463 -31.68 -13.80 23.73
CA GLU A 463 -30.70 -12.92 23.12
C GLU A 463 -30.46 -13.35 21.67
N GLN A 464 -30.27 -12.35 20.82
CA GLN A 464 -29.71 -12.53 19.50
C GLN A 464 -28.58 -11.51 19.35
N GLN A 465 -27.48 -11.93 18.77
CA GLN A 465 -26.37 -11.04 18.51
C GLN A 465 -25.90 -11.17 17.08
N ILE A 466 -25.36 -10.08 16.57
CA ILE A 466 -24.62 -10.03 15.33
C ILE A 466 -23.28 -9.40 15.65
N VAL A 467 -22.21 -10.07 15.24
CA VAL A 467 -20.98 -9.33 14.99
C VAL A 467 -21.26 -8.59 13.71
N ILE A 468 -21.15 -7.26 13.70
CA ILE A 468 -21.28 -6.48 12.47
C ILE A 468 -20.01 -6.78 11.66
N GLN A 469 -20.01 -7.96 11.05
CA GLN A 469 -19.20 -8.26 9.90
C GLN A 469 -19.97 -7.58 8.80
N SER A 470 -19.43 -6.45 8.34
CA SER A 470 -20.00 -5.70 7.23
C SER A 470 -20.60 -6.65 6.19
N SER A 471 -21.86 -6.40 5.81
CA SER A 471 -22.59 -7.22 4.83
C SER A 471 -21.93 -7.25 3.44
N GLY A 472 -20.83 -6.52 3.26
CA GLY A 472 -19.89 -6.61 2.14
C GLY A 472 -18.49 -6.93 2.66
N GLY A 473 -17.70 -7.63 1.85
CA GLY A 473 -16.48 -8.29 2.29
C GLY A 473 -16.44 -9.75 1.85
N LEU A 474 -15.31 -10.39 2.12
CA LEU A 474 -15.07 -11.78 1.74
C LEU A 474 -15.63 -12.72 2.81
N SER A 475 -16.32 -13.78 2.38
CA SER A 475 -16.68 -14.89 3.25
C SER A 475 -15.44 -15.64 3.75
N LYS A 476 -15.56 -16.41 4.84
CA LYS A 476 -14.46 -17.25 5.34
C LYS A 476 -13.94 -18.21 4.27
N ASP A 477 -14.82 -18.83 3.51
CA ASP A 477 -14.45 -19.75 2.42
C ASP A 477 -13.70 -19.04 1.30
N GLU A 478 -14.12 -17.81 0.94
CA GLU A 478 -13.40 -16.97 -0.02
C GLU A 478 -12.02 -16.58 0.49
N ILE A 479 -11.90 -16.18 1.77
CA ILE A 479 -10.62 -15.85 2.40
C ILE A 479 -9.70 -17.07 2.39
N GLU A 480 -10.17 -18.24 2.80
CA GLU A 480 -9.37 -19.47 2.81
C GLU A 480 -8.91 -19.87 1.40
N ASN A 481 -9.78 -19.75 0.40
CA ASN A 481 -9.41 -19.98 -1.00
C ASN A 481 -8.39 -18.95 -1.49
N MET A 482 -8.53 -17.68 -1.12
CA MET A 482 -7.57 -16.63 -1.46
C MET A 482 -6.23 -16.83 -0.75
N VAL A 483 -6.22 -17.31 0.49
CA VAL A 483 -5.00 -17.70 1.22
C VAL A 483 -4.29 -18.84 0.49
N LYS A 484 -5.01 -19.90 0.09
CA LYS A 484 -4.43 -21.00 -0.69
C LYS A 484 -3.83 -20.52 -2.01
N ASN A 485 -4.54 -19.65 -2.73
CA ASN A 485 -4.04 -19.05 -3.97
C ASN A 485 -2.80 -18.18 -3.71
N ALA A 486 -2.81 -17.36 -2.66
CA ALA A 486 -1.67 -16.56 -2.24
C ALA A 486 -0.42 -17.41 -1.94
N GLU A 487 -0.59 -18.54 -1.26
CA GLU A 487 0.49 -19.49 -0.99
C GLU A 487 1.03 -20.15 -2.27
N GLN A 488 0.15 -20.48 -3.23
CA GLN A 488 0.57 -20.99 -4.54
C GLN A 488 1.39 -19.95 -5.30
N TYR A 489 0.94 -18.69 -5.34
CA TYR A 489 1.70 -17.61 -5.96
C TYR A 489 3.04 -17.39 -5.27
N ALA A 490 3.10 -17.39 -3.94
CA ALA A 490 4.35 -17.26 -3.20
C ALA A 490 5.35 -18.39 -3.53
N LYS A 491 4.87 -19.64 -3.72
CA LYS A 491 5.72 -20.75 -4.15
C LYS A 491 6.22 -20.56 -5.59
N ALA A 492 5.34 -20.15 -6.51
CA ALA A 492 5.72 -19.88 -7.89
C ALA A 492 6.75 -18.74 -7.98
N ASP A 493 6.54 -17.66 -7.25
CA ASP A 493 7.45 -16.50 -7.18
C ASP A 493 8.82 -16.91 -6.60
N LYS A 494 8.84 -17.79 -5.59
CA LYS A 494 10.09 -18.34 -5.02
C LYS A 494 10.88 -19.12 -6.06
N ILE A 495 10.24 -20.04 -6.79
CA ILE A 495 10.90 -20.84 -7.84
C ILE A 495 11.43 -19.92 -8.95
N LYS A 496 10.65 -18.91 -9.37
CA LYS A 496 11.09 -17.92 -10.35
C LYS A 496 12.30 -17.13 -9.86
N LYS A 497 12.29 -16.68 -8.60
CA LYS A 497 13.44 -16.00 -8.01
C LYS A 497 14.69 -16.88 -8.02
N GLU A 498 14.57 -18.13 -7.57
CA GLU A 498 15.67 -19.10 -7.58
C GLU A 498 16.21 -19.35 -8.99
N ARG A 499 15.32 -19.39 -10.00
CA ARG A 499 15.70 -19.47 -11.42
C ARG A 499 16.52 -18.26 -11.85
N VAL A 500 16.03 -17.06 -11.59
CA VAL A 500 16.71 -15.81 -12.00
C VAL A 500 18.08 -15.70 -11.31
N GLU A 501 18.17 -16.06 -10.04
CA GLU A 501 19.45 -16.11 -9.31
C GLU A 501 20.41 -17.13 -9.92
N ALA A 502 19.93 -18.33 -10.26
CA ALA A 502 20.74 -19.35 -10.94
C ALA A 502 21.20 -18.90 -12.33
N VAL A 503 20.33 -18.24 -13.11
CA VAL A 503 20.67 -17.68 -14.44
C VAL A 503 21.74 -16.60 -14.30
N ASN A 504 21.58 -15.65 -13.38
CA ASN A 504 22.56 -14.59 -13.17
C ASN A 504 23.92 -15.15 -12.71
N GLN A 505 23.91 -16.17 -11.84
CA GLN A 505 25.14 -16.85 -11.43
C GLN A 505 25.80 -17.57 -12.63
N ALA A 506 25.01 -18.27 -13.44
CA ALA A 506 25.49 -18.95 -14.64
C ALA A 506 26.12 -17.97 -15.65
N GLU A 507 25.44 -16.86 -15.94
CA GLU A 507 25.93 -15.81 -16.83
C GLU A 507 27.24 -15.19 -16.31
N GLY A 508 27.33 -14.93 -15.00
CA GLY A 508 28.55 -14.45 -14.36
C GLY A 508 29.71 -15.44 -14.47
N ILE A 509 29.48 -16.73 -14.17
CA ILE A 509 30.50 -17.77 -14.28
C ILE A 509 30.94 -17.98 -15.74
N ILE A 510 30.02 -17.94 -16.71
CA ILE A 510 30.36 -18.00 -18.14
C ILE A 510 31.30 -16.85 -18.49
N HIS A 511 30.94 -15.62 -18.12
CA HIS A 511 31.74 -14.44 -18.44
C HIS A 511 33.14 -14.50 -17.82
N ASP A 512 33.24 -14.82 -16.52
CA ASP A 512 34.51 -14.96 -15.82
C ASP A 512 35.39 -16.05 -16.44
N THR A 513 34.77 -17.18 -16.81
CA THR A 513 35.47 -18.31 -17.43
C THR A 513 35.99 -17.95 -18.80
N GLU A 514 35.18 -17.32 -19.65
CA GLU A 514 35.59 -16.87 -20.99
C GLU A 514 36.70 -15.82 -20.92
N SER A 515 36.59 -14.84 -20.01
CA SER A 515 37.62 -13.82 -19.81
C SER A 515 38.97 -14.44 -19.43
N LYS A 516 38.98 -15.36 -18.47
CA LYS A 516 40.20 -16.03 -18.03
C LYS A 516 40.76 -17.00 -19.06
N LEU A 517 39.90 -17.67 -19.84
CA LEU A 517 40.35 -18.52 -20.95
C LEU A 517 41.12 -17.73 -22.01
N GLU A 518 40.71 -16.48 -22.28
CA GLU A 518 41.43 -15.63 -23.23
C GLU A 518 42.72 -15.04 -22.60
N GLU A 519 42.69 -14.67 -21.31
CA GLU A 519 43.87 -14.17 -20.57
C GLU A 519 45.00 -15.21 -20.48
N PHE A 520 44.67 -16.46 -20.14
CA PHE A 520 45.64 -17.54 -19.91
C PHE A 520 45.83 -18.48 -21.11
N LYS A 521 45.33 -18.09 -22.28
CA LYS A 521 45.27 -18.92 -23.49
C LYS A 521 46.62 -19.54 -23.88
N ALA A 522 47.72 -18.82 -23.67
CA ALA A 522 49.06 -19.28 -24.01
C ALA A 522 49.65 -20.29 -22.99
N GLN A 523 49.14 -20.29 -21.76
CA GLN A 523 49.67 -21.14 -20.67
C GLN A 523 48.85 -22.42 -20.44
N LEU A 524 47.67 -22.53 -21.06
CA LEU A 524 46.71 -23.61 -20.84
C LEU A 524 46.81 -24.74 -21.90
N PRO A 525 46.60 -26.01 -21.51
CA PRO A 525 46.46 -27.10 -22.47
C PRO A 525 45.24 -26.91 -23.37
N GLN A 526 45.45 -26.98 -24.69
CA GLN A 526 44.39 -26.77 -25.69
C GLN A 526 43.19 -27.72 -25.49
N GLU A 527 43.46 -28.99 -25.17
CA GLU A 527 42.42 -30.01 -24.97
C GLU A 527 41.48 -29.67 -23.79
N GLU A 528 42.03 -29.14 -22.69
CA GLU A 528 41.24 -28.74 -21.52
C GLU A 528 40.48 -27.43 -21.77
N CYS A 529 41.07 -26.49 -22.54
CA CYS A 529 40.37 -25.30 -23.00
C CYS A 529 39.15 -25.64 -23.86
N ASP A 530 39.26 -26.64 -24.73
CA ASP A 530 38.17 -27.04 -25.62
C ASP A 530 37.03 -27.73 -24.83
N LYS A 531 37.35 -28.59 -23.84
CA LYS A 531 36.36 -29.15 -22.90
C LYS A 531 35.58 -28.06 -22.14
N LEU A 532 36.27 -27.01 -21.71
CA LEU A 532 35.65 -25.89 -21.00
C LEU A 532 34.74 -25.05 -21.91
N LYS A 533 35.14 -24.82 -23.17
CA LYS A 533 34.28 -24.18 -24.17
C LYS A 533 33.02 -24.98 -24.47
N GLU A 534 33.10 -26.32 -24.50
CA GLU A 534 31.92 -27.18 -24.64
C GLU A 534 30.96 -27.02 -23.44
N LEU A 535 31.47 -26.97 -22.20
CA LEU A 535 30.66 -26.72 -21.01
C LEU A 535 30.00 -25.33 -21.04
N VAL A 536 30.73 -24.30 -21.50
CA VAL A 536 30.17 -22.95 -21.71
C VAL A 536 29.05 -22.97 -22.76
N ALA A 537 29.27 -23.64 -23.90
CA ALA A 537 28.29 -23.76 -24.96
C ALA A 537 27.02 -24.48 -24.47
N LYS A 538 27.20 -25.60 -23.75
CA LYS A 538 26.10 -26.37 -23.15
C LYS A 538 25.31 -25.53 -22.14
N LEU A 539 26.00 -24.80 -21.26
CA LEU A 539 25.31 -23.92 -20.30
C LEU A 539 24.56 -22.80 -21.02
N ARG A 540 25.11 -22.21 -22.09
CA ARG A 540 24.39 -21.23 -22.93
C ARG A 540 23.14 -21.79 -23.60
N GLU A 541 23.19 -23.03 -24.10
CA GLU A 541 22.00 -23.70 -24.66
C GLU A 541 20.91 -23.89 -23.62
N ILE A 542 21.29 -24.22 -22.38
CA ILE A 542 20.36 -24.33 -21.25
C ILE A 542 19.77 -22.96 -20.92
N LEU A 543 20.61 -21.91 -20.86
CA LEU A 543 20.16 -20.54 -20.59
C LEU A 543 19.26 -19.97 -21.69
N ALA A 544 19.42 -20.41 -22.95
CA ALA A 544 18.51 -20.05 -24.04
C ALA A 544 17.09 -20.62 -23.84
N LYS A 545 16.93 -21.66 -23.00
CA LYS A 545 15.65 -22.27 -22.62
C LYS A 545 15.33 -22.05 -21.13
N LYS A 546 15.92 -21.02 -20.50
CA LYS A 546 15.86 -20.79 -19.05
C LYS A 546 14.45 -20.81 -18.47
N ASP A 547 13.44 -20.41 -19.22
CA ASP A 547 12.05 -20.35 -18.76
C ASP A 547 11.41 -21.74 -18.55
N ASP A 548 11.96 -22.77 -19.17
CA ASP A 548 11.46 -24.16 -19.09
C ASP A 548 12.37 -25.08 -18.26
N VAL A 549 13.49 -24.58 -17.76
CA VAL A 549 14.48 -25.38 -17.03
C VAL A 549 14.31 -25.23 -15.51
N ASP A 550 14.51 -26.34 -14.80
CA ASP A 550 14.54 -26.36 -13.34
C ASP A 550 15.75 -25.55 -12.82
N PRO A 551 15.56 -24.60 -11.87
CA PRO A 551 16.66 -23.88 -11.24
C PRO A 551 17.82 -24.77 -10.76
N GLU A 552 17.53 -25.98 -10.26
CA GLU A 552 18.55 -26.91 -9.76
C GLU A 552 19.42 -27.47 -10.89
N GLU A 553 18.88 -27.69 -12.09
CA GLU A 553 19.69 -28.12 -13.24
C GLU A 553 20.61 -26.99 -13.71
N ILE A 554 20.14 -25.74 -13.72
CA ILE A 554 20.99 -24.58 -14.03
C ILE A 554 22.14 -24.47 -13.01
N LYS A 555 21.84 -24.59 -11.71
CA LYS A 555 22.85 -24.57 -10.65
C LYS A 555 23.85 -25.71 -10.79
N LYS A 556 23.39 -26.92 -11.08
CA LYS A 556 24.23 -28.10 -11.26
C LYS A 556 25.23 -27.91 -12.41
N GLN A 557 24.75 -27.48 -13.59
CA GLN A 557 25.61 -27.22 -14.75
C GLN A 557 26.55 -26.03 -14.53
N THR A 558 26.08 -25.01 -13.81
CA THR A 558 26.92 -23.88 -13.38
C THR A 558 28.05 -24.34 -12.46
N ASN A 559 27.75 -25.19 -11.48
CA ASN A 559 28.75 -25.77 -10.58
C ASN A 559 29.74 -26.68 -11.32
N GLU A 560 29.27 -27.45 -12.30
CA GLU A 560 30.12 -28.29 -13.15
C GLU A 560 31.14 -27.43 -13.94
N LEU A 561 30.66 -26.37 -14.60
CA LEU A 561 31.52 -25.39 -15.27
C LEU A 561 32.49 -24.72 -14.29
N GLN A 562 31.99 -24.28 -13.13
CA GLN A 562 32.81 -23.61 -12.12
C GLN A 562 33.92 -24.53 -11.60
N GLN A 563 33.62 -25.79 -11.27
CA GLN A 563 34.62 -26.76 -10.81
C GLN A 563 35.66 -27.07 -11.89
N ALA A 564 35.24 -27.23 -13.15
CA ALA A 564 36.16 -27.43 -14.26
C ALA A 564 37.08 -26.22 -14.45
N SER A 565 36.51 -25.00 -14.41
CA SER A 565 37.26 -23.75 -14.55
C SER A 565 38.31 -23.60 -13.44
N LEU A 566 37.96 -23.89 -12.18
CA LEU A 566 38.87 -23.79 -11.04
C LEU A 566 40.06 -24.74 -11.18
N LYS A 567 39.82 -25.99 -11.55
CA LYS A 567 40.89 -26.98 -11.76
C LYS A 567 41.85 -26.54 -12.87
N LEU A 568 41.33 -26.05 -13.99
CA LEU A 568 42.15 -25.62 -15.12
C LEU A 568 43.01 -24.41 -14.76
N PHE A 569 42.43 -23.38 -14.13
CA PHE A 569 43.17 -22.18 -13.76
C PHE A 569 44.13 -22.41 -12.59
N GLU A 570 43.85 -23.34 -11.68
CA GLU A 570 44.81 -23.77 -10.65
C GLU A 570 46.08 -24.40 -11.28
N MET A 571 45.90 -25.23 -12.32
CA MET A 571 47.03 -25.77 -13.09
C MET A 571 47.84 -24.67 -13.78
N ALA A 572 47.16 -23.68 -14.38
CA ALA A 572 47.82 -22.52 -14.99
C ALA A 572 48.67 -21.75 -13.97
N TYR A 573 48.09 -21.47 -12.80
CA TYR A 573 48.78 -20.75 -11.73
C TYR A 573 49.99 -21.50 -11.19
N LYS A 574 49.86 -22.82 -10.94
CA LYS A 574 50.98 -23.66 -10.52
C LYS A 574 52.11 -23.68 -11.55
N LYS A 575 51.77 -23.71 -12.84
CA LYS A 575 52.73 -23.68 -13.93
C LYS A 575 53.44 -22.32 -14.04
N MET A 576 52.70 -21.22 -13.95
CA MET A 576 53.28 -19.86 -13.95
C MET A 576 54.13 -19.58 -12.71
N ALA A 577 53.76 -20.11 -11.54
CA ALA A 577 54.57 -20.02 -10.33
C ALA A 577 55.89 -20.79 -10.48
N ALA A 578 55.86 -22.00 -11.04
CA ALA A 578 57.05 -22.78 -11.34
C ALA A 578 57.95 -22.13 -12.42
N GLU A 579 57.35 -21.51 -13.45
CA GLU A 579 58.07 -20.74 -14.48
C GLU A 579 58.70 -19.45 -13.91
N ARG A 580 58.06 -18.80 -12.92
CA ARG A 580 58.65 -17.66 -12.19
C ARG A 580 59.79 -18.08 -11.26
N GLU A 581 59.65 -19.18 -10.52
CA GLU A 581 60.71 -19.69 -9.65
C GLU A 581 61.95 -20.13 -10.45
N SER A 582 61.74 -20.72 -11.63
CA SER A 582 62.84 -21.09 -12.55
C SER A 582 63.48 -19.90 -13.25
N GLN A 583 62.72 -18.82 -13.55
CA GLN A 583 63.30 -17.53 -13.99
C GLN A 583 64.06 -16.79 -12.87
N SER A 584 63.65 -16.97 -11.61
CA SER A 584 64.32 -16.39 -10.44
C SER A 584 65.66 -17.07 -10.13
N GLN A 585 65.74 -18.39 -10.33
CA GLN A 585 66.99 -19.16 -10.17
C GLN A 585 67.98 -19.00 -11.33
N SER A 586 67.53 -18.59 -12.52
CA SER A 586 68.43 -18.31 -13.66
C SER A 586 69.02 -16.88 -13.66
N GLN A 587 68.67 -16.05 -12.68
CA GLN A 587 69.29 -14.73 -12.45
C GLN A 587 70.30 -14.70 -11.28
N GLN A 588 70.58 -15.83 -10.62
CA GLN A 588 71.60 -15.91 -9.57
C GLN A 588 72.59 -17.07 -9.82
N GLU A 589 73.55 -16.88 -10.72
CA GLU A 589 74.95 -17.37 -10.63
C GLU A 589 75.82 -16.83 -11.80
N PRO A 590 77.16 -16.73 -11.67
CA PRO A 590 77.86 -15.50 -11.30
C PRO A 590 78.68 -14.85 -12.44
N GLU A 591 78.78 -13.51 -12.44
CA GLU A 591 79.80 -12.79 -13.21
C GLU A 591 81.20 -13.07 -12.61
N GLY A 592 81.89 -14.03 -13.21
CA GLY A 592 83.32 -14.27 -13.01
C GLY A 592 84.17 -13.62 -14.10
N GLU A 593 85.17 -12.86 -13.64
CA GLU A 593 86.41 -12.45 -14.31
C GLU A 593 86.39 -11.30 -15.34
N LYS A 594 86.76 -10.11 -14.85
CA LYS A 594 87.74 -9.24 -15.54
C LYS A 594 88.95 -9.02 -14.65
N LYS A 595 90.05 -9.68 -15.00
CA LYS A 595 91.42 -9.24 -14.70
C LYS A 595 91.70 -7.95 -15.48
N GLU A 596 92.16 -6.92 -14.79
CA GLU A 596 93.09 -5.94 -15.37
C GLU A 596 94.05 -5.44 -14.27
N GLU A 597 95.34 -5.70 -14.49
CA GLU A 597 96.47 -5.16 -13.74
C GLU A 597 96.57 -3.64 -13.95
N LYS A 598 96.90 -2.88 -12.90
CA LYS A 598 98.17 -2.09 -12.82
C LYS A 598 98.23 -1.17 -11.59
N ASN A 599 99.41 -1.27 -10.95
CA ASN A 599 100.07 -0.39 -9.97
C ASN A 599 99.54 -0.36 -8.54
#